data_AF-A0A7C5WM69-F1
#
_entry.id   AF-A0A7C5WM69-F1
#
_cell.length_a   1.000
_cell.length_b   1.000
_cell.length_c   1.000
_cell.angle_alpha   90.00
_cell.angle_beta   90.00
_cell.angle_gamma   90.00
#
_symmetry.space_group_name_H-M   'P 1'
#
loop_
_entity.id
_entity.type
_entity.pdbx_description
1 polymer ?
#
loop_
_entity_poly.entity_id
_entity_poly.type
_entity_poly.pdbx_seq_one_letter_code
_entity_poly.pdbx_strand_id
1 'polypeptide(L)' 'MIVCVKKTKPGSYKVDVYTRYAQPLTSYTNITTVYLDEKPLADFEELHVEALLVKYIKEKGEVYIYTKTP' A
#
# COMPACT_ATOMS: atom_id res chain seq x y z
N MET A 1 -6.42 1.09 9.92
CA MET A 1 -6.15 2.26 9.05
C MET A 1 -6.61 1.90 7.65
N ILE A 2 -6.98 2.87 6.80
CA ILE A 2 -7.35 2.59 5.41
C ILE A 2 -6.15 2.85 4.52
N VAL A 3 -5.83 1.91 3.65
CA VAL A 3 -4.75 2.02 2.67
C VAL A 3 -5.37 2.03 1.29
N CYS A 4 -5.10 3.08 0.53
CA CYS A 4 -5.44 3.19 -0.88
C CYS A 4 -4.16 3.01 -1.69
N VAL A 5 -4.15 2.02 -2.57
CA VAL A 5 -3.08 1.79 -3.52
C VAL A 5 -3.62 2.08 -4.90
N LYS A 6 -2.98 3.01 -5.60
CA LYS A 6 -3.37 3.42 -6.94
C LYS A 6 -2.20 3.31 -7.90
N LYS A 7 -2.43 2.66 -9.03
CA LYS A 7 -1.45 2.62 -10.12
C LYS A 7 -1.31 4.00 -10.72
N THR A 8 -0.06 4.43 -10.85
CA THR A 8 0.30 5.75 -11.40
C THR A 8 0.76 5.66 -12.85
N LYS A 9 1.43 4.55 -13.18
CA LYS A 9 1.92 4.16 -14.51
C LYS A 9 2.23 2.66 -14.47
N PRO A 10 2.44 2.00 -15.62
CA PRO A 10 2.82 0.58 -15.65
C PRO A 10 4.01 0.30 -14.71
N GLY A 11 3.83 -0.64 -13.78
CA GLY A 11 4.85 -1.05 -12.81
C GLY A 11 5.14 -0.05 -11.67
N SER A 12 4.29 0.97 -11.45
CA SER A 12 4.49 1.94 -10.36
C SER A 12 3.18 2.36 -9.71
N TYR A 13 3.18 2.38 -8.39
CA TYR A 13 2.03 2.67 -7.54
C TYR A 13 2.29 3.87 -6.63
N LYS A 14 1.21 4.52 -6.24
CA LYS A 14 1.12 5.42 -5.10
C LYS A 14 0.32 4.72 -4.00
N VAL A 15 0.80 4.80 -2.78
CA VAL A 15 0.12 4.24 -1.60
C VAL A 15 -0.18 5.38 -0.64
N ASP A 16 -1.46 5.65 -0.42
CA ASP A 16 -1.94 6.64 0.54
C ASP A 16 -2.53 5.92 1.76
N VAL A 17 -2.12 6.33 2.96
CA VAL A 17 -2.58 5.76 4.22
C VAL A 17 -3.40 6.80 4.96
N TYR A 18 -4.59 6.40 5.39
CA TYR A 18 -5.56 7.22 6.09
C TYR A 18 -5.95 6.62 7.43
N THR A 19 -6.38 7.46 8.37
CA THR A 19 -7.14 7.00 9.54
C THR A 19 -8.49 6.41 9.11
N ARG A 20 -9.20 5.77 10.04
CA ARG A 20 -10.58 5.30 9.79
C ARG A 20 -11.58 6.44 9.52
N TYR A 21 -11.19 7.69 9.81
CA TYR A 21 -11.99 8.90 9.58
C TYR A 21 -11.54 9.67 8.34
N ALA A 22 -10.86 8.99 7.39
CA ALA A 22 -10.36 9.55 6.14
C ALA A 22 -9.35 10.71 6.27
N GLN A 23 -8.71 10.87 7.44
CA GLN A 23 -7.62 11.83 7.60
C GLN A 23 -6.32 11.22 7.07
N PRO A 24 -5.54 11.94 6.25
CA PRO A 24 -4.28 11.44 5.73
C PRO A 24 -3.25 11.27 6.85
N LEU A 25 -2.54 10.14 6.84
CA LEU A 25 -1.42 9.86 7.74
C LEU A 25 -0.10 9.99 7.01
N THR A 26 0.02 9.36 5.84
CA THR A 26 1.24 9.37 5.03
C THR A 26 0.96 8.91 3.61
N SER A 27 1.89 9.20 2.70
CA SER A 27 1.83 8.82 1.29
C SER A 27 3.19 8.35 0.80
N TYR A 28 3.21 7.27 0.04
CA TYR A 28 4.40 6.72 -0.60
C TYR A 28 4.22 6.73 -2.12
N THR A 29 5.25 7.15 -2.86
CA THR A 29 5.24 7.23 -4.33
C THR A 29 6.36 6.39 -4.91
N ASN A 30 6.26 6.07 -6.21
CA ASN A 30 7.20 5.23 -6.94
C ASN A 30 7.36 3.83 -6.31
N ILE A 31 6.25 3.28 -5.81
CA ILE A 31 6.23 1.92 -5.26
C ILE A 31 6.18 0.94 -6.42
N THR A 32 7.13 0.01 -6.49
CA THR A 32 7.27 -0.97 -7.58
C THR A 32 6.51 -2.25 -7.27
N THR A 33 6.40 -2.62 -5.99
CA THR A 33 5.74 -3.85 -5.58
C THR A 33 4.96 -3.63 -4.29
N VAL A 34 3.75 -4.19 -4.27
CA VAL A 34 2.85 -4.14 -3.12
C VAL A 34 2.54 -5.57 -2.69
N TYR A 35 2.77 -5.85 -1.41
CA TYR A 35 2.48 -7.12 -0.78
C TYR A 35 1.27 -6.96 0.12
N LEU A 36 0.31 -7.88 0.00
CA LEU A 36 -0.82 -8.01 0.91
C LEU A 36 -0.64 -9.30 1.70
N ASP A 37 -0.48 -9.20 3.02
CA ASP A 37 -0.20 -10.33 3.90
C ASP A 37 0.93 -11.23 3.35
N GLU A 38 2.06 -10.59 3.02
CA GLU A 38 3.28 -11.20 2.46
C GLU A 38 3.15 -11.79 1.04
N LYS A 39 1.99 -11.68 0.40
CA LYS A 39 1.79 -12.13 -0.97
C LYS A 39 1.87 -10.94 -1.94
N PRO A 40 2.69 -11.01 -2.99
CA PRO A 40 2.74 -9.96 -3.99
C PRO A 40 1.40 -9.88 -4.70
N LEU A 41 0.88 -8.68 -4.85
CA LEU A 41 -0.30 -8.44 -5.66
C LEU A 41 0.11 -8.39 -7.14
N ALA A 42 -0.70 -9.03 -8.00
CA ALA A 42 -0.58 -8.91 -9.44
C ALA A 42 -0.94 -7.48 -9.90
N ASP A 43 -0.75 -7.13 -11.17
CA ASP A 43 -1.07 -5.79 -11.68
C ASP A 43 -2.57 -5.45 -11.48
N PHE A 44 -2.85 -4.30 -10.87
CA PHE A 44 -4.20 -3.78 -10.62
C PHE A 44 -4.23 -2.26 -10.75
N GLU A 45 -5.39 -1.68 -11.04
CA GLU A 45 -5.54 -0.22 -11.17
C GLU A 45 -5.66 0.48 -9.81
N GLU A 46 -6.52 -0.04 -8.93
CA GLU A 46 -6.77 0.53 -7.62
C GLU A 46 -7.16 -0.54 -6.59
N LEU A 47 -6.71 -0.38 -5.35
CA LEU A 47 -7.05 -1.24 -4.21
C LEU A 47 -7.29 -0.38 -2.97
N HIS A 48 -8.40 -0.65 -2.29
CA HIS A 48 -8.70 -0.09 -0.97
C HIS A 48 -8.77 -1.21 0.04
N VAL A 49 -8.01 -1.10 1.13
CA VAL A 49 -7.94 -2.15 2.14
C VAL A 49 -7.83 -1.56 3.54
N GLU A 50 -8.54 -2.17 4.49
CA GLU A 50 -8.31 -1.89 5.90
C GLU A 50 -7.11 -2.69 6.39
N ALA A 51 -6.09 -1.99 6.87
CA ALA A 51 -4.84 -2.55 7.35
C ALA A 51 -4.65 -2.33 8.85
N LEU A 52 -3.94 -3.26 9.49
CA LEU A 52 -3.43 -3.13 10.86
C LEU A 52 -2.04 -2.51 10.87
N LEU A 53 -1.20 -2.84 9.88
CA LEU A 53 0.17 -2.36 9.77
C LEU A 53 0.53 -2.12 8.30
N VAL A 54 1.31 -1.07 8.06
CA VAL A 54 1.96 -0.81 6.77
C VAL A 54 3.46 -0.69 7.01
N LYS A 55 4.25 -1.48 6.29
CA LYS A 55 5.71 -1.40 6.30
C LYS A 55 6.19 -0.95 4.92
N TYR A 56 6.95 0.12 4.88
CA TYR A 56 7.57 0.63 3.66
C TYR A 56 9.08 0.36 3.69
N ILE A 57 9.60 -0.26 2.63
CA ILE A 57 11.03 -0.48 2.42
C ILE A 57 11.48 0.43 1.27
N LYS A 58 12.02 1.59 1.62
CA LYS A 58 12.33 2.67 0.67
C LYS A 58 13.35 2.26 -0.37
N GLU A 59 14.40 1.55 0.04
CA GLU A 59 15.51 1.13 -0.82
C GLU A 59 15.07 0.19 -1.93
N LYS A 60 13.97 -0.55 -1.70
CA LYS A 60 13.41 -1.51 -2.65
C LYS A 60 12.17 -1.00 -3.40
N GLY A 61 11.57 0.10 -2.92
CA GLY A 61 10.30 0.58 -3.44
C GLY A 61 9.14 -0.37 -3.11
N GLU A 62 9.23 -1.11 -2.00
CA GLU A 62 8.25 -2.15 -1.62
C GLU A 62 7.37 -1.66 -0.48
N VAL A 63 6.07 -1.94 -0.57
CA VAL A 63 5.11 -1.72 0.52
C VAL A 63 4.46 -3.03 0.92
N TYR A 64 4.45 -3.33 2.22
CA TYR A 64 3.77 -4.47 2.81
C TYR A 64 2.57 -3.96 3.59
N ILE A 65 1.41 -4.52 3.29
CA ILE A 65 0.13 -4.22 3.93
C ILE A 65 -0.32 -5.47 4.66
N TYR A 66 -0.48 -5.36 5.98
CA TYR A 66 -0.94 -6.46 6.82
C TYR A 66 -2.37 -6.20 7.27
N THR A 67 -3.29 -7.09 6.89
CA THR A 67 -4.72 -7.03 7.26
C THR A 67 -5.03 -7.87 8.49
N LYS A 68 -4.12 -8.78 8.85
CA LYS A 68 -4.19 -9.65 10.03
C LYS A 68 -2.94 -9.47 10.87
N THR A 69 -3.02 -9.81 12.15
CA THR A 69 -1.82 -9.98 12.97
C THR A 69 -0.95 -11.08 12.33
N PRO A 70 0.35 -10.81 12.09
CA PRO A 70 1.30 -11.80 11.60
C PRO A 70 1.37 -13.05 12.47
#